data_AF-A0A4V3X949-F1
#
_entry.id   AF-A0A4V3X949-F1
#
_cell.length_a   1.000
_cell.length_b   1.000
_cell.length_c   1.000
_cell.angle_alpha   90.00
_cell.angle_beta   90.00
_cell.angle_gamma   90.00
#
_symmetry.space_group_name_H-M   'P 1'
#
loop_
_entity.id
_entity.type
_entity.pdbx_description
1 polymer ?
#
loop_
_entity_poly.entity_id
_entity_poly.type
_entity_poly.pdbx_seq_one_letter_code
_entity_poly.pdbx_strand_id
1 'polypeptide(L)'
;MLAHSKTVTPALGVPADVQLEWAQYSPYIPHGIYSGPPAGCQITQINILQRHGARFPTSGAATSIIAAVGKLQTVKAYNDPDFDFLKTFTYDLGTNDLVEFGADQ
;
A
#
# COMPACT_ATOMS: atom_id res chain seq x y z
N MET A 1 26.50 17.10 2.63
CA MET A 1 25.26 17.23 3.42
C MET A 1 24.29 16.17 2.91
N LEU A 2 24.07 15.11 3.67
CA LEU A 2 23.10 14.08 3.32
C LEU A 2 21.72 14.69 3.58
N ALA A 3 21.03 15.09 2.51
CA ALA A 3 19.62 15.42 2.59
C ALA A 3 18.91 14.12 3.01
N HIS A 4 18.45 14.08 4.26
CA HIS A 4 17.48 13.07 4.68
C HIS A 4 16.25 13.37 3.83
N SER A 5 16.06 12.57 2.77
CA SER A 5 14.91 12.72 1.89
C SER A 5 13.68 12.58 2.78
N LYS A 6 12.97 13.69 2.98
CA LYS A 6 11.74 13.74 3.74
C LYS A 6 10.81 12.72 3.07
N THR A 7 10.40 11.69 3.79
CA THR A 7 9.42 10.72 3.28
C THR A 7 8.19 11.53 2.88
N VAL A 8 7.93 11.59 1.57
CA VAL A 8 6.81 12.38 1.02
C VAL A 8 5.50 11.67 1.29
N THR A 9 5.54 10.34 1.34
CA THR A 9 4.38 9.49 1.55
C THR A 9 3.81 9.64 2.97
N PRO A 10 2.49 9.89 3.12
CA PRO A 10 1.82 9.99 4.41
C PRO A 10 1.97 8.73 5.27
N ALA A 11 1.85 8.86 6.60
CA ALA A 11 1.83 7.69 7.48
C ALA A 11 0.48 6.96 7.40
N LEU A 12 0.49 5.63 7.24
CA LEU A 12 -0.74 4.82 7.16
C LEU A 12 -1.45 4.58 8.50
N GLY A 13 -0.81 4.91 9.63
CA GLY A 13 -1.36 4.60 10.96
C GLY A 13 -1.38 3.11 11.31
N VAL A 14 -0.70 2.27 10.53
CA VAL A 14 -0.54 0.82 10.77
C VAL A 14 0.90 0.53 11.20
N PRO A 15 1.16 -0.37 12.18
CA PRO A 15 2.51 -0.77 12.55
C PRO A 15 3.36 -1.25 11.37
N ALA A 16 4.66 -0.93 11.37
CA ALA A 16 5.55 -1.20 10.24
C ALA A 16 5.78 -2.69 9.99
N ASP A 17 5.84 -3.48 11.06
CA ASP A 17 5.90 -4.95 11.01
C ASP A 17 4.67 -5.54 10.31
N VAL A 18 3.47 -5.02 10.58
CA VAL A 18 2.25 -5.45 9.87
C VAL A 18 2.33 -5.07 8.39
N GLN A 19 2.79 -3.86 8.06
CA GLN A 19 2.93 -3.41 6.67
C GLN A 19 3.91 -4.29 5.87
N LEU A 20 4.95 -4.82 6.51
CA LEU A 20 5.96 -5.70 5.89
C LEU A 20 5.40 -7.08 5.50
N GLU A 21 4.26 -7.48 6.06
CA GLU A 21 3.63 -8.79 5.83
C GLU A 21 2.56 -8.77 4.71
N TRP A 22 2.41 -7.66 3.97
CA TRP A 22 1.42 -7.54 2.88
C TRP A 22 1.95 -7.89 1.48
N ALA A 23 3.19 -8.41 1.41
CA ALA A 23 3.85 -8.82 0.18
C ALA A 23 3.79 -7.72 -0.91
N GLN A 24 3.22 -8.02 -2.09
CA GLN A 24 3.14 -7.05 -3.19
C GLN A 24 2.16 -5.88 -2.94
N TYR A 25 1.42 -5.89 -1.83
CA TYR A 25 0.56 -4.79 -1.40
C TYR A 25 1.21 -3.90 -0.34
N SER A 26 2.37 -4.29 0.18
CA SER A 26 3.18 -3.43 1.05
C SER A 26 3.55 -2.15 0.30
N PRO A 27 3.44 -0.97 0.94
CA PRO A 27 4.05 0.26 0.45
C PRO A 27 5.54 0.07 0.13
N TYR A 28 6.11 0.93 -0.72
CA TYR A 28 7.55 0.94 -0.94
C TYR A 28 8.30 1.14 0.38
N ILE A 29 9.30 0.29 0.62
CA ILE A 29 10.19 0.38 1.78
C ILE A 29 11.63 0.43 1.23
N PRO A 30 12.41 1.46 1.59
CA PRO A 30 13.79 1.55 1.15
C PRO A 30 14.60 0.41 1.75
N HIS A 31 15.26 -0.38 0.90
CA HIS A 31 16.09 -1.50 1.34
C HIS A 31 17.44 -1.04 1.94
N GLY A 32 17.90 0.16 1.58
CA GLY A 32 19.18 0.66 2.04
C GLY A 32 19.38 2.14 1.74
N ILE A 33 20.52 2.65 2.19
CA ILE A 33 20.93 4.03 1.95
C ILE A 33 21.80 4.06 0.70
N TYR A 34 21.51 5.01 -0.19
CA TYR A 34 22.34 5.21 -1.38
C TYR A 34 23.77 5.59 -0.99
N SER A 35 24.74 4.85 -1.54
CA SER A 35 26.15 5.22 -1.50
C SER A 35 26.57 5.69 -2.89
N GLY A 36 27.18 6.88 -2.94
CA GLY A 36 27.66 7.47 -4.19
C GLY A 36 28.75 6.64 -4.88
N PRO A 37 29.08 6.95 -6.15
CA PRO A 37 30.18 6.29 -6.84
C PRO A 37 31.51 6.51 -6.10
N PRO A 38 32.49 5.59 -6.24
CA PRO A 38 33.81 5.75 -5.65
C PRO A 38 34.51 7.06 -6.07
N ALA A 39 35.48 7.50 -5.27
CA ALA A 39 36.27 8.70 -5.58
C ALA A 39 36.94 8.59 -6.96
N GLY A 40 36.77 9.64 -7.79
CA GLY A 40 37.29 9.68 -9.16
C GLY A 40 36.39 9.03 -10.22
N CYS A 41 35.30 8.36 -9.84
CA CYS A 41 34.29 7.84 -10.76
C CYS A 41 33.14 8.83 -10.95
N GLN A 42 32.53 8.82 -12.14
CA GLN A 42 31.33 9.61 -12.46
C GLN A 42 30.26 8.71 -13.07
N ILE A 43 29.00 8.98 -12.73
CA ILE A 43 27.85 8.30 -13.33
C ILE A 43 27.66 8.84 -14.75
N THR A 44 27.68 7.95 -15.75
CA THR A 44 27.48 8.33 -17.16
C THR A 44 26.11 7.95 -17.70
N GLN A 45 25.39 7.04 -17.02
CA GLN A 45 24.01 6.66 -17.33
C GLN A 45 23.32 6.09 -16.09
N ILE A 46 22.00 6.28 -15.97
CA ILE A 46 21.13 5.67 -14.96
C ILE A 46 19.94 5.04 -15.68
N ASN A 47 19.57 3.82 -15.29
CA ASN A 47 18.32 3.20 -15.70
C ASN A 47 17.53 2.88 -14.44
N ILE A 48 16.27 3.32 -14.38
CA ILE A 48 15.36 3.07 -13.27
C ILE A 48 14.20 2.22 -13.77
N LEU A 49 13.97 1.09 -13.11
CA LEU A 49 12.76 0.29 -13.29
C LEU A 49 11.93 0.41 -12.01
N GLN A 50 10.76 1.00 -12.14
CA GLN A 50 9.86 1.27 -11.02
C GLN A 50 8.49 0.63 -11.30
N ARG A 51 7.90 0.03 -10.26
CA ARG A 51 6.50 -0.41 -10.29
C ARG A 51 5.59 0.78 -10.00
N HIS A 52 4.36 0.74 -10.48
CA HIS A 52 3.32 1.68 -10.05
C HIS A 52 3.21 1.73 -8.51
N GLY A 53 2.79 2.88 -7.97
CA GLY A 53 2.48 3.03 -6.54
C GLY A 53 1.22 2.29 -6.11
N ALA A 54 0.83 2.48 -4.85
CA ALA A 54 -0.40 1.92 -4.30
C ALA A 54 -1.63 2.34 -5.10
N ARG A 55 -2.56 1.41 -5.28
CA ARG A 55 -3.76 1.60 -6.10
C ARG A 55 -4.95 0.89 -5.50
N PHE A 56 -6.14 1.25 -5.95
CA PHE A 56 -7.34 0.49 -5.65
C PHE A 56 -7.27 -0.95 -6.21
N PRO A 57 -8.10 -1.88 -5.69
CA PRO A 57 -8.20 -3.24 -6.23
C PRO A 57 -8.52 -3.25 -7.72
N THR A 58 -8.14 -4.30 -8.44
CA THR A 58 -8.62 -4.46 -9.83
C THR A 58 -10.13 -4.65 -9.84
N SER A 59 -10.81 -4.40 -10.97
CA SER A 59 -12.27 -4.57 -11.07
C SER A 59 -12.75 -5.98 -10.66
N GLY A 60 -12.01 -7.03 -11.03
CA GLY A 60 -12.30 -8.41 -10.62
C GLY A 60 -12.10 -8.65 -9.12
N ALA A 61 -11.04 -8.08 -8.53
CA ALA A 61 -10.80 -8.15 -7.10
C ALA A 61 -11.87 -7.38 -6.30
N ALA A 62 -12.23 -6.17 -6.75
CA ALA A 62 -13.29 -5.36 -6.14
C ALA A 62 -14.63 -6.12 -6.13
N THR A 63 -15.01 -6.74 -7.26
CA THR A 63 -16.19 -7.60 -7.35
C THR A 63 -16.16 -8.72 -6.30
N SER A 64 -15.01 -9.38 -6.15
CA SER A 64 -14.83 -10.47 -5.19
C SER A 64 -14.92 -9.99 -3.74
N ILE A 65 -14.35 -8.82 -3.43
CA ILE A 65 -14.40 -8.22 -2.09
C ILE A 65 -15.83 -7.80 -1.75
N ILE A 66 -16.52 -7.10 -2.65
CA ILE A 66 -17.92 -6.68 -2.44
C ILE A 66 -18.81 -7.90 -2.20
N ALA A 67 -18.64 -8.97 -2.97
CA ALA A 67 -19.39 -10.21 -2.76
C ALA A 67 -19.08 -10.87 -1.40
N ALA A 68 -17.83 -10.84 -0.95
CA ALA A 68 -17.44 -11.37 0.36
C ALA A 68 -18.03 -10.52 1.51
N VAL A 69 -17.93 -9.19 1.43
CA VAL A 69 -18.54 -8.25 2.37
C VAL A 69 -20.06 -8.48 2.45
N GLY A 70 -20.73 -8.60 1.30
CA GLY A 70 -22.17 -8.87 1.26
C GLY A 70 -22.55 -10.18 1.96
N LYS A 71 -21.77 -11.25 1.77
CA LYS A 71 -21.98 -12.52 2.52
C LYS A 71 -21.81 -12.32 4.02
N LEU A 72 -20.75 -11.63 4.44
CA LEU A 72 -20.49 -11.37 5.85
C LEU A 72 -21.63 -10.56 6.49
N GLN A 73 -22.21 -9.60 5.78
CA GLN A 73 -23.32 -8.78 6.27
C GLN A 73 -24.64 -9.54 6.46
N THR A 74 -24.80 -10.72 5.85
CA THR A 74 -25.99 -11.58 6.09
C THR A 74 -25.91 -12.37 7.39
N VAL A 75 -24.77 -12.37 8.07
CA VAL A 75 -24.56 -13.11 9.33
C VAL A 75 -25.41 -12.48 10.43
N LYS A 76 -26.21 -13.31 11.12
CA LYS A 76 -27.12 -12.85 12.18
C LYS A 76 -26.40 -12.39 13.44
N ALA A 77 -25.29 -13.04 13.78
CA ALA A 77 -24.48 -12.72 14.95
C ALA A 77 -23.03 -13.14 14.71
N TYR A 78 -22.09 -12.25 15.04
CA TYR A 78 -20.68 -12.60 15.17
C TYR A 78 -20.41 -13.03 16.61
N ASN A 79 -19.62 -14.09 16.78
CA ASN A 79 -19.21 -14.56 18.11
C ASN A 79 -18.07 -13.73 18.70
N ASP A 80 -17.35 -13.00 17.84
CA ASP A 80 -16.24 -12.15 18.20
C ASP A 80 -16.63 -10.68 17.91
N PRO A 81 -16.62 -9.80 18.93
CA PRO A 81 -17.02 -8.41 18.80
C PRO A 81 -16.13 -7.62 17.84
N ASP A 82 -14.91 -8.05 17.56
CA ASP A 82 -14.00 -7.37 16.63
C ASP A 82 -14.57 -7.36 15.19
N PHE A 83 -15.57 -8.20 14.88
CA PHE A 83 -16.27 -8.21 13.59
C PHE A 83 -17.54 -7.34 13.54
N ASP A 84 -17.93 -6.67 14.62
CA ASP A 84 -19.18 -5.90 14.64
C ASP A 84 -19.22 -4.78 13.60
N PHE A 85 -18.06 -4.21 13.23
CA PHE A 85 -17.96 -3.19 12.20
C PHE A 85 -18.49 -3.65 10.83
N LEU A 86 -18.45 -4.97 10.54
CA LEU A 86 -18.89 -5.52 9.25
C LEU A 86 -20.38 -5.29 9.00
N LYS A 87 -21.20 -5.19 10.06
CA LYS A 87 -22.66 -4.96 9.96
C LYS A 87 -22.99 -3.65 9.24
N THR A 88 -22.14 -2.64 9.40
CA THR A 88 -22.33 -1.28 8.85
C THR A 88 -21.21 -0.88 7.90
N PHE A 89 -20.26 -1.77 7.62
CA PHE A 89 -19.16 -1.50 6.72
C PHE A 89 -19.67 -1.18 5.31
N THR A 90 -19.21 -0.07 4.75
CA THR A 90 -19.51 0.32 3.38
C THR A 90 -18.24 0.18 2.56
N TYR A 91 -18.30 -0.60 1.48
CA TYR A 91 -17.20 -0.64 0.51
C TYR A 91 -17.28 0.60 -0.38
N ASP A 92 -16.35 1.53 -0.21
CA ASP A 92 -16.31 2.83 -0.89
C ASP A 92 -15.03 3.03 -1.73
N LEU A 93 -14.28 1.96 -1.98
CA LEU A 93 -13.06 2.00 -2.77
C LEU A 93 -13.37 2.04 -4.28
N GLY A 94 -12.51 2.73 -5.04
CA GLY A 94 -12.52 2.72 -6.50
C GLY A 94 -11.97 1.41 -7.10
N THR A 95 -11.59 1.44 -8.37
CA THR A 95 -10.97 0.28 -9.05
C THR A 95 -9.81 0.69 -9.94
N ASN A 96 -8.73 -0.10 -9.94
CA ASN A 96 -7.52 0.01 -10.77
C ASN A 96 -6.65 1.26 -10.54
N ASP A 97 -7.26 2.40 -10.23
CA ASP A 97 -6.58 3.68 -10.21
C ASP A 97 -5.59 3.82 -9.06
N LEU A 98 -4.51 4.55 -9.35
CA LEU A 98 -3.53 5.02 -8.38
C LEU A 98 -4.24 5.86 -7.30
N VAL A 99 -3.99 5.58 -6.03
CA VAL A 99 -4.52 6.41 -4.93
C VAL A 99 -3.55 7.54 -4.62
N GLU A 100 -4.00 8.61 -3.97
CA GLU A 100 -3.14 9.75 -3.61
C GLU A 100 -1.88 9.31 -2.85
N PHE A 101 -2.03 8.41 -1.88
CA PHE A 101 -0.90 7.80 -1.18
C PHE A 101 0.11 7.16 -2.14
N GLY A 102 -0.36 6.48 -3.19
CA GLY A 102 0.50 5.85 -4.19
C GLY A 102 1.12 6.84 -5.17
N ALA A 103 0.52 8.02 -5.36
CA ALA A 103 1.11 9.10 -6.15
C ALA A 103 2.26 9.79 -5.39
N ASP A 104 2.24 9.74 -4.07
CA ASP A 104 3.31 10.24 -3.19
C ASP A 104 4.43 9.20 -2.94
N GLN A 105 4.41 8.05 -3.63
CA GLN A 105 5.45 7.00 -3.61
C GLN A 105 6.39 7.09 -4.81
#